data_AF-A0A3D3W0D5-F1
#
_entry.id   AF-A0A3D3W0D5-F1
#
_cell.length_a   1.000
_cell.length_b   1.000
_cell.length_c   1.000
_cell.angle_alpha   90.00
_cell.angle_beta   90.00
_cell.angle_gamma   90.00
#
_symmetry.space_group_name_H-M   'P 1'
#
loop_
_entity.id
_entity.type
_entity.pdbx_description
1 polymer ?
#
loop_
_entity_poly.entity_id
_entity_poly.type
_entity_poly.pdbx_seq_one_letter_code
_entity_poly.pdbx_strand_id
1 'polypeptide(L)' 'QRGGSFMCSDQYCIGYRTTARMKGEEDSGAFHTGFRCVINGRPAAAGAQSEG' A
#
# COMPACT_ATOMS: atom_id res chain seq x y z
N GLN A 1 -5.01 5.14 -6.07
CA GLN A 1 -4.77 3.85 -5.39
C GLN A 1 -4.08 2.83 -6.30
N ARG A 2 -3.26 1.94 -5.72
CA ARG A 2 -2.47 0.88 -6.41
C ARG A 2 -2.59 -0.43 -5.65
N GLY A 3 -2.44 -1.56 -6.34
CA GLY A 3 -2.34 -2.89 -5.72
C GLY A 3 -3.66 -3.64 -5.55
N GLY A 4 -4.81 -3.00 -5.84
CA GLY A 4 -6.11 -3.63 -5.68
C GLY A 4 -6.45 -3.91 -4.22
N SER A 5 -7.45 -4.75 -4.00
CA SER A 5 -7.85 -5.24 -2.68
C SER A 5 -8.19 -6.72 -2.73
N PHE A 6 -8.47 -7.32 -1.58
CA PHE A 6 -8.89 -8.73 -1.49
C PHE A 6 -10.21 -9.03 -2.23
N MET A 7 -10.96 -7.99 -2.61
CA MET A 7 -12.19 -8.17 -3.36
C MET A 7 -11.89 -8.43 -4.85
N CYS A 8 -10.80 -7.89 -5.42
CA CYS A 8 -10.51 -7.94 -6.85
C CYS A 8 -10.62 -9.36 -7.48
N SER A 9 -11.09 -9.41 -8.73
CA SER A 9 -11.27 -10.65 -9.50
C SER A 9 -11.19 -10.37 -11.00
N ASP A 10 -10.77 -11.37 -11.78
CA ASP A 10 -10.63 -11.30 -13.23
C ASP A 10 -11.92 -10.95 -13.98
N GLN A 11 -13.07 -11.19 -13.35
CA GLN A 11 -14.38 -10.95 -13.97
C GLN A 11 -14.83 -9.48 -13.91
N TYR A 12 -14.33 -8.68 -12.96
CA TYR A 12 -14.87 -7.34 -12.74
C TYR A 12 -13.84 -6.29 -12.31
N CYS A 13 -12.73 -6.69 -11.72
CA CYS A 13 -11.69 -5.76 -11.29
C CYS A 13 -10.32 -6.43 -11.27
N ILE A 14 -9.51 -6.09 -12.27
CA ILE A 14 -8.11 -6.51 -12.37
C ILE A 14 -7.14 -5.53 -11.68
N GLY A 15 -7.63 -4.79 -10.68
CA GLY A 15 -6.88 -3.77 -9.95
C GLY A 15 -5.66 -4.29 -9.18
N TYR A 16 -5.58 -5.60 -8.97
CA TYR A 16 -4.44 -6.29 -8.35
C TYR A 16 -3.17 -6.24 -9.22
N ARG A 17 -3.28 -5.96 -10.53
CA ARG A 17 -2.13 -5.88 -11.44
C ARG A 17 -1.22 -4.71 -11.06
N THR A 18 0.10 -4.91 -11.10
CA THR A 18 1.11 -3.90 -10.73
C THR A 18 1.04 -2.61 -11.56
N THR A 19 0.57 -2.71 -12.81
CA THR A 19 0.35 -1.60 -13.72
C THR A 19 -0.95 -0.86 -13.48
N ALA A 20 -1.94 -1.48 -12.80
CA ALA A 20 -3.24 -0.88 -12.58
C ALA A 20 -3.15 0.35 -11.65
N ARG A 21 -3.99 1.33 -11.94
CA ARG A 21 -4.17 2.57 -11.16
C ARG A 21 -5.66 2.85 -11.04
N MET A 22 -6.10 3.23 -9.85
CA MET A 22 -7.48 3.60 -9.57
C MET A 22 -7.54 5.01 -8.96
N LYS A 23 -8.60 5.77 -9.25
CA LYS A 23 -8.87 7.07 -8.63
C LYS A 23 -9.63 6.89 -7.31
N GLY A 24 -9.45 7.82 -6.39
CA GLY A 24 -10.22 7.97 -5.16
C GLY A 24 -10.02 9.39 -4.65
N GLU A 25 -11.03 9.93 -3.97
CA GLU A 25 -10.97 11.26 -3.35
C GLU A 25 -10.32 11.15 -1.97
N GLU A 26 -9.64 12.22 -1.52
CA GLU A 26 -8.81 12.20 -0.30
C GLU A 26 -9.63 11.95 0.99
N ASP A 27 -10.88 12.40 1.01
CA ASP A 27 -11.79 12.23 2.16
C ASP A 27 -12.58 10.89 2.11
N SER A 28 -12.44 10.13 1.03
CA SER A 28 -13.16 8.87 0.87
C SER A 28 -12.36 7.70 1.47
N GLY A 29 -12.84 7.17 2.60
CA GLY A 29 -12.33 5.92 3.19
C GLY A 29 -13.16 4.69 2.82
N ALA A 30 -12.52 3.54 2.61
CA ALA A 30 -13.18 2.24 2.49
C ALA A 30 -12.39 1.13 3.20
N PHE A 31 -13.08 0.12 3.74
CA PHE A 31 -12.48 -0.95 4.55
C PHE A 31 -11.45 -1.81 3.80
N HIS A 32 -11.49 -1.82 2.47
CA HIS A 32 -10.60 -2.59 1.61
C HIS A 32 -9.50 -1.72 0.97
N THR A 33 -9.34 -0.48 1.45
CA THR A 33 -8.38 0.50 0.95
C THR A 33 -7.45 0.94 2.08
N GLY A 34 -6.19 1.24 1.76
CA GLY A 34 -5.20 1.65 2.75
C GLY A 34 -3.93 2.18 2.08
N PHE A 35 -2.92 2.50 2.87
CA PHE A 35 -1.67 3.09 2.39
C PHE A 35 -0.44 2.45 3.00
N ARG A 36 0.73 2.78 2.43
CA ARG A 36 2.05 2.44 2.96
C ARG A 36 2.88 3.71 3.02
N CYS A 37 3.57 3.92 4.13
CA CYS A 37 4.49 5.04 4.27
C CYS A 37 5.81 4.75 3.53
N VAL A 38 6.52 5.82 3.18
CA VAL A 38 7.88 5.76 2.63
C VAL A 38 8.80 6.60 3.51
N ILE A 39 10.05 6.15 3.66
CA ILE A 39 11.11 6.90 4.35
C ILE A 39 12.15 7.28 3.29
N ASN A 40 12.56 8.54 3.29
CA ASN A 40 13.66 9.01 2.44
C ASN A 40 14.99 8.71 3.14
N GLY A 41 15.80 7.78 2.62
CA GLY A 41 17.15 7.46 3.14
C GLY A 41 17.30 6.05 3.72
N ARG A 42 18.48 5.76 4.30
CA ARG A 42 18.76 4.44 4.92
C ARG A 42 17.86 4.29 6.15
N PRO A 43 16.97 3.29 6.21
CA PRO A 43 16.24 3.01 7.44
C PRO A 43 17.26 2.63 8.50
N ALA A 44 17.36 3.42 9.58
CA ALA A 44 18.17 3.03 10.71
C ALA A 44 17.67 1.66 11.17
N ALA A 45 18.61 0.72 11.29
CA ALA A 45 18.36 -0.66 11.66
C ALA A 45 17.25 -0.75 12.72
N ALA A 46 16.14 -1.38 12.37
CA ALA A 46 15.20 -1.88 13.35
C ALA A 46 15.93 -3.01 14.12
N GLY A 47 16.62 -2.64 15.21
CA GLY A 47 17.21 -3.55 16.17
C GLY A 47 18.71 -3.84 15.99
N ALA A 48 19.57 -2.91 16.43
CA ALA A 48 20.91 -3.26 16.92
C ALA A 48 21.21 -2.35 18.12
N GLN A 49 20.70 -2.75 19.29
CA GLN A 49 21.21 -2.29 20.57
C GLN A 49 22.63 -2.85 20.72
N SER A 50 23.63 -2.00 20.85
CA SER A 50 24.91 -2.35 21.48
C SER A 50 24.98 -1.55 22.77
N GLU A 51 24.64 -2.18 23.90
CA GLU A 51 24.98 -1.70 25.23
C GLU A 51 26.51 -1.67 25.37
N GLY A 52 27.00 -0.57 25.95
CA GLY A 52 28.35 -0.35 26.43
C GLY A 52 28.29 0.75 27.48
#